data_AF-A0A0B1NXH4-F1
#
_entry.id   AF-A0A0B1NXH4-F1
#
_cell.length_a   1.000
_cell.length_b   1.000
_cell.length_c   1.000
_cell.angle_alpha   90.00
_cell.angle_beta   90.00
_cell.angle_gamma   90.00
#
_symmetry.space_group_name_H-M   'P 1'
#
loop_
_entity.id
_entity.type
_entity.pdbx_description
1 polymer ?
#
loop_
_entity_poly.entity_id
_entity_poly.type
_entity_poly.pdbx_seq_one_letter_code
_entity_poly.pdbx_strand_id
1 'polypeptide(L)'
;MAKGARASTRKSKKAKLRCEIFGPEVTARTARLSAKILEIAAQPKPARCTKEIEMEIEDSTKQGEDMEIDSEVLNASTRSKSSRNKIGKRRSYRKTAIVFPKYRKGKKYEKGEKQVN
;
A
#
# COMPACT_ATOMS: atom_id res chain seq x y z
N MET A 1 14.01 -23.22 -9.40
CA MET A 1 14.00 -22.21 -8.32
C MET A 1 12.57 -21.78 -8.00
N ALA A 2 12.17 -21.81 -6.73
CA ALA A 2 10.92 -21.20 -6.31
C ALA A 2 10.94 -19.69 -6.57
N LYS A 3 9.80 -19.10 -6.93
CA LYS A 3 9.68 -17.64 -7.07
C LYS A 3 9.72 -16.98 -5.68
N GLY A 4 10.34 -15.81 -5.56
CA GLY A 4 10.33 -15.05 -4.30
C GLY A 4 8.97 -14.41 -3.99
N ALA A 5 8.76 -13.95 -2.76
CA ALA A 5 7.49 -13.31 -2.33
C ALA A 5 7.15 -12.04 -3.15
N ARG A 6 8.16 -11.33 -3.65
CA ARG A 6 8.00 -10.09 -4.45
C ARG A 6 7.82 -10.33 -5.94
N ALA A 7 7.84 -11.58 -6.42
CA ALA A 7 7.67 -11.89 -7.83
C ALA A 7 6.33 -11.36 -8.36
N SER A 8 6.36 -10.69 -9.53
CA SER A 8 5.19 -10.07 -10.16
C SER A 8 4.05 -11.06 -10.42
N THR A 9 4.39 -12.28 -10.83
CA THR A 9 3.43 -13.36 -11.07
C THR A 9 2.71 -13.80 -9.79
N ARG A 10 3.40 -13.81 -8.63
CA ARG A 10 2.75 -14.12 -7.35
C ARG A 10 1.86 -12.97 -6.89
N LYS A 11 2.28 -11.72 -7.07
CA LYS A 11 1.51 -10.53 -6.69
C LYS A 11 0.20 -10.42 -7.47
N SER A 12 0.25 -10.56 -8.79
CA SER A 12 -0.94 -10.49 -9.66
C SER A 12 -1.96 -11.57 -9.33
N LYS A 13 -1.52 -12.83 -9.16
CA LYS A 13 -2.39 -13.93 -8.73
C LYS A 13 -3.04 -13.67 -7.37
N LYS A 14 -2.27 -13.21 -6.37
CA LYS A 14 -2.81 -12.87 -5.05
C LYS A 14 -3.79 -11.69 -5.10
N ALA A 15 -3.55 -10.70 -5.97
CA ALA A 15 -4.48 -9.60 -6.17
C ALA A 15 -5.83 -10.10 -6.71
N LYS A 16 -5.79 -10.98 -7.72
CA LYS A 16 -7.00 -11.61 -8.27
C LYS A 16 -7.82 -12.35 -7.20
N LEU A 17 -7.16 -13.21 -6.41
CA LEU A 17 -7.83 -13.94 -5.31
C LEU A 17 -8.43 -13.00 -4.25
N ARG A 18 -7.75 -11.89 -3.94
CA ARG A 18 -8.29 -10.88 -3.02
C ARG A 18 -9.53 -10.18 -3.59
N CYS A 19 -9.56 -9.92 -4.90
CA CYS A 19 -10.72 -9.26 -5.51
C CYS A 19 -11.93 -10.20 -5.60
N GLU A 20 -11.70 -11.45 -6.03
CA GLU A 20 -12.79 -12.37 -6.37
C GLU A 20 -13.37 -13.11 -5.14
N ILE A 21 -12.50 -13.55 -4.23
CA ILE A 21 -12.90 -14.46 -3.14
C ILE A 21 -12.87 -13.72 -1.80
N PHE A 22 -11.69 -13.24 -1.41
CA PHE A 22 -11.50 -12.74 -0.04
C PHE A 22 -12.11 -11.36 0.19
N GLY A 23 -12.17 -10.51 -0.83
CA GLY A 23 -12.76 -9.18 -0.77
C GLY A 23 -14.24 -9.23 -0.38
N PRO A 24 -15.12 -9.84 -1.19
CA PRO A 24 -16.54 -9.91 -0.90
C PRO A 24 -16.83 -10.61 0.43
N GLU A 25 -16.13 -11.70 0.74
CA GLU A 25 -16.33 -12.44 1.99
C GLU A 25 -16.01 -11.58 3.23
N VAL A 26 -14.88 -10.87 3.22
CA VAL A 26 -14.50 -9.97 4.31
C VAL A 26 -15.51 -8.83 4.44
N THR A 27 -15.98 -8.25 3.33
CA THR A 27 -16.99 -7.18 3.37
C THR A 27 -18.33 -7.65 3.94
N ALA A 28 -18.76 -8.87 3.60
CA ALA A 28 -19.97 -9.47 4.15
C ALA A 28 -19.83 -9.72 5.66
N ARG A 29 -18.66 -10.17 6.11
CA ARG A 29 -18.37 -10.33 7.55
C ARG A 29 -18.42 -9.00 8.28
N THR A 30 -17.82 -7.94 7.74
CA THR A 30 -17.86 -6.61 8.36
C THR A 30 -19.28 -6.07 8.45
N ALA A 31 -20.10 -6.25 7.40
CA ALA A 31 -21.50 -5.83 7.40
C ALA A 31 -22.34 -6.56 8.45
N ARG A 32 -22.12 -7.87 8.62
CA ARG A 32 -22.78 -8.67 9.68
C ARG A 32 -22.40 -8.20 11.08
N LEU A 33 -21.11 -7.95 11.32
CA LEU A 33 -20.62 -7.49 12.61
C LEU A 33 -21.13 -6.09 12.94
N SER A 34 -21.14 -5.17 11.96
CA SER A 34 -21.67 -3.82 12.18
C SER A 34 -23.17 -3.85 12.50
N ALA A 35 -23.95 -4.69 11.81
CA ALA A 35 -25.37 -4.85 12.11
C ALA A 35 -25.59 -5.36 13.54
N LYS A 36 -24.82 -6.37 13.98
CA LYS A 36 -24.89 -6.91 15.34
C LYS A 36 -24.51 -5.87 16.41
N ILE A 37 -23.50 -5.03 16.14
CA ILE A 37 -23.09 -3.97 17.06
C ILE A 37 -24.20 -2.92 17.20
N LEU A 38 -24.84 -2.53 16.09
CA LEU A 38 -25.97 -1.58 16.11
C LEU A 38 -27.18 -2.16 16.86
N GLU A 39 -27.46 -3.45 16.67
CA GLU A 39 -28.52 -4.14 17.41
C GLU A 39 -28.26 -4.10 18.92
N ILE A 40 -27.04 -4.45 19.35
CA ILE A 40 -26.65 -4.40 20.77
C ILE A 40 -26.72 -2.98 21.32
N ALA A 41 -26.30 -1.97 20.54
CA ALA A 41 -26.36 -0.58 20.96
C ALA A 41 -27.80 -0.05 21.08
N ALA A 42 -28.73 -0.56 20.27
CA ALA A 42 -30.14 -0.21 20.30
C ALA A 42 -30.90 -0.88 21.46
N GLN A 43 -30.36 -1.97 22.03
CA GLN A 43 -30.97 -2.60 23.19
C GLN A 43 -31.00 -1.62 24.37
N PRO A 44 -32.12 -1.54 25.11
CA PRO A 44 -32.18 -0.72 26.30
C PRO A 44 -31.09 -1.18 27.27
N LYS A 45 -30.41 -0.21 27.89
CA LYS A 45 -29.36 -0.51 28.88
C LYS A 45 -29.95 -1.52 29.88
N PRO A 46 -29.38 -2.72 30.01
CA PRO A 46 -29.90 -3.70 30.94
C PRO A 46 -29.91 -3.06 32.33
N ALA A 47 -30.95 -3.36 33.11
CA ALA A 47 -31.03 -2.89 34.49
C ALA A 47 -29.70 -3.26 35.16
N ARG A 48 -29.00 -2.23 35.64
CA ARG A 48 -27.72 -2.42 36.34
C ARG A 48 -28.04 -3.26 37.57
N CYS A 49 -27.80 -4.57 37.50
CA CYS A 49 -27.61 -5.35 38.71
C CYS A 49 -26.37 -4.75 39.36
N THR A 50 -26.58 -4.03 40.45
CA THR A 50 -25.56 -3.49 41.34
C THR A 50 -24.72 -4.65 41.89
N LYS A 51 -23.72 -5.06 41.10
CA LYS A 51 -22.47 -5.62 41.56
C LYS A 51 -21.40 -4.79 40.89
N GLU A 52 -21.04 -3.74 41.62
CA GLU A 52 -19.92 -2.84 41.45
C GLU A 52 -18.75 -3.48 40.71
N ILE A 53 -18.46 -2.97 39.52
CA ILE A 53 -17.09 -2.82 39.05
C ILE A 53 -17.02 -1.39 38.53
N GLU A 54 -16.85 -0.46 39.48
CA GLU A 54 -16.39 0.89 39.21
C GLU A 54 -14.94 0.78 38.74
N MET A 55 -14.71 1.00 37.45
CA MET A 55 -13.41 1.51 36.99
C MET A 55 -13.56 3.03 36.94
N GLU A 56 -13.21 3.66 38.06
CA GLU A 56 -12.99 5.09 38.15
C GLU A 56 -11.85 5.48 37.20
N ILE A 57 -12.15 6.36 36.25
CA ILE A 57 -11.14 7.11 35.50
C ILE A 57 -10.91 8.37 36.33
N GLU A 58 -10.02 8.30 37.32
CA GLU A 58 -9.54 9.48 38.02
C GLU A 58 -8.39 10.12 37.25
N ASP A 59 -8.63 11.35 36.76
CA ASP A 59 -7.60 12.27 36.32
C ASP A 59 -6.71 12.66 37.52
N SER A 60 -5.58 11.97 37.69
CA SER A 60 -4.52 12.39 38.61
C SER A 60 -3.24 12.71 37.85
N THR A 61 -2.96 14.01 37.77
CA THR A 61 -1.68 14.54 37.31
C THR A 61 -0.55 14.17 38.29
N LYS A 62 0.49 13.51 37.75
CA LYS A 62 1.89 13.44 38.21
C LYS A 62 2.21 12.60 39.44
N GLN A 63 2.82 11.42 39.23
CA GLN A 63 4.24 11.10 39.52
C GLN A 63 4.63 10.01 38.47
N GLY A 64 5.58 10.27 37.56
CA GLY A 64 7.01 10.01 37.78
C GLY A 64 7.23 8.50 37.79
N GLU A 65 7.80 7.92 36.73
CA GLU A 65 7.55 6.55 36.23
C GLU A 65 7.93 6.51 34.74
N ASP A 66 9.07 7.08 34.40
CA ASP A 66 9.65 7.13 33.06
C ASP A 66 10.00 5.69 32.64
N MET A 67 9.17 5.08 31.80
CA MET A 67 9.48 3.77 31.20
C MET A 67 10.53 3.99 30.10
N GLU A 68 11.80 4.05 30.53
CA GLU A 68 12.98 4.01 29.67
C GLU A 68 12.92 2.79 28.75
N ILE A 69 12.55 3.02 27.48
CA ILE A 69 12.73 2.04 26.42
C ILE A 69 14.21 2.10 26.06
N ASP A 70 14.97 1.22 26.70
CA ASP A 70 16.41 1.17 26.52
C ASP A 70 16.79 0.72 25.10
N SER A 71 17.47 1.65 24.45
CA SER A 71 18.47 1.56 23.40
C SER A 71 18.70 0.23 22.64
N GLU A 72 18.47 0.33 21.33
CA GLU A 72 19.48 -0.02 20.32
C GLU A 72 20.15 -1.41 20.38
N VAL A 73 19.48 -2.42 19.79
CA VAL A 73 20.21 -3.50 19.12
C VAL A 73 20.40 -3.13 17.64
N LEU A 74 21.45 -2.33 17.45
CA LEU A 74 22.47 -2.46 16.42
C LEU A 74 22.04 -3.21 15.15
N ASN A 75 21.76 -2.46 14.09
CA ASN A 75 22.17 -2.92 12.76
C ASN A 75 22.82 -1.77 12.01
N ALA A 76 24.05 -1.52 12.43
CA ALA A 76 25.20 -1.15 11.61
C ALA A 76 24.87 -0.72 10.18
N SER A 77 25.03 0.59 9.96
CA SER A 77 25.31 1.18 8.66
C SER A 77 26.60 0.55 8.08
N THR A 78 26.48 -0.62 7.47
CA THR A 78 27.52 -1.21 6.62
C THR A 78 26.89 -1.72 5.33
N ARG A 79 26.46 -0.78 4.49
CA ARG A 79 26.39 -1.07 3.05
C ARG A 79 27.46 -0.26 2.34
N SER A 80 28.63 -0.87 2.29
CA SER A 80 29.61 -0.61 1.26
C SER A 80 28.90 -0.52 -0.09
N LYS A 81 29.11 0.60 -0.79
CA LYS A 81 28.60 0.82 -2.14
C LYS A 81 29.32 -0.12 -3.08
N SER A 82 28.88 -1.36 -3.17
CA SER A 82 29.30 -2.29 -4.20
C SER A 82 28.10 -2.75 -5.01
N SER A 83 27.90 -2.10 -6.14
CA SER A 83 27.47 -2.78 -7.37
C SER A 83 27.63 -1.82 -8.53
N ARG A 84 28.85 -1.72 -9.05
CA ARG A 84 29.05 -1.19 -10.41
C ARG A 84 28.73 -2.28 -11.44
N ASN A 85 27.64 -3.02 -11.24
CA ASN A 85 27.03 -3.86 -12.28
C ASN A 85 26.11 -2.94 -13.09
N LYS A 86 26.73 -2.17 -13.98
CA LYS A 86 26.10 -1.21 -14.87
C LYS A 86 25.12 -1.97 -15.78
N ILE A 87 23.83 -1.91 -15.45
CA ILE A 87 22.76 -2.39 -16.32
C ILE A 87 22.83 -1.58 -17.62
N GLY A 88 23.24 -2.23 -18.72
CA GLY A 88 23.20 -1.63 -20.04
C GLY A 88 21.75 -1.33 -20.42
N LYS A 89 21.45 -0.06 -20.72
CA LYS A 89 20.13 0.31 -21.23
C LYS A 89 19.94 -0.32 -22.61
N ARG A 90 18.94 -1.18 -22.77
CA ARG A 90 18.46 -1.59 -24.09
C ARG A 90 18.02 -0.32 -24.81
N ARG A 91 18.71 0.03 -25.91
CA ARG A 91 18.29 1.16 -26.77
C ARG A 91 16.92 0.80 -27.34
N SER A 92 15.88 1.43 -26.80
CA SER A 92 14.56 1.41 -27.43
C SER A 92 14.68 2.09 -28.78
N TYR A 93 14.35 1.40 -29.87
CA TYR A 93 14.38 1.95 -31.22
C TYR A 93 13.26 2.98 -31.48
N ARG A 94 12.40 3.24 -30.49
CA ARG A 94 11.42 4.32 -30.56
C ARG A 94 12.12 5.62 -30.19
N LYS A 95 12.28 6.51 -31.17
CA LYS A 95 12.79 7.87 -30.98
C LYS A 95 11.82 8.62 -30.05
N THR A 96 12.06 8.58 -28.74
CA THR A 96 11.38 9.46 -27.79
C THR A 96 12.03 10.84 -27.84
N ALA A 97 11.95 11.49 -29.00
CA ALA A 97 12.29 12.90 -29.11
C ALA A 97 11.14 13.67 -28.45
N ILE A 98 11.39 14.29 -27.29
CA ILE A 98 10.48 15.27 -26.69
C ILE A 98 10.67 16.57 -27.50
N VAL A 99 10.31 16.52 -28.78
CA VAL A 99 10.32 17.67 -29.68
C VAL A 99 8.89 17.85 -30.14
N PHE A 100 8.39 19.07 -30.05
CA PHE A 100 7.04 19.38 -30.51
C PHE A 100 6.90 19.02 -32.00
N PRO A 101 5.79 18.38 -32.40
CA PRO A 101 5.52 18.14 -33.81
C PRO A 101 5.63 19.45 -34.59
N LYS A 102 6.44 19.46 -35.65
CA LYS A 102 6.56 20.64 -36.51
C LYS A 102 5.32 20.72 -37.40
N TYR A 103 4.60 21.83 -37.36
CA TYR A 103 3.48 22.10 -38.26
C TYR A 103 3.92 23.04 -39.38
N ARG A 104 3.43 22.82 -40.60
CA ARG A 104 3.59 23.74 -41.74
C ARG A 104 2.20 24.03 -42.30
N LYS A 105 1.77 25.30 -42.29
CA LYS A 105 0.43 25.73 -42.72
C LYS A 105 -0.71 24.93 -42.06
N GLY A 106 -0.64 24.77 -40.73
CA GLY A 106 -1.68 24.10 -39.93
C GLY A 106 -1.73 22.57 -40.02
N LYS A 107 -0.86 21.93 -40.80
CA LYS A 107 -0.77 20.45 -40.89
C LYS A 107 0.57 19.94 -40.38
N LYS A 108 0.56 18.76 -39.73
CA LYS A 108 1.76 18.12 -39.20
C LYS A 108 2.70 17.78 -40.36
N TYR A 109 3.96 18.21 -40.26
CA TYR A 109 4.96 17.97 -41.29
C TYR A 109 5.49 16.54 -41.17
N GLU A 110 5.05 15.67 -42.09
CA GLU A 110 5.59 14.32 -42.24
C GLU A 110 6.61 14.32 -43.38
N LYS A 111 7.87 13.98 -43.08
CA LYS A 111 8.93 13.91 -44.09
C LYS A 111 8.75 12.61 -44.86
N GLY A 112 8.18 12.68 -46.07
CA GLY A 112 7.94 11.52 -46.93
C GLY A 112 9.22 10.74 -47.24
N GLU A 113 9.11 9.41 -47.20
CA GLU A 113 10.15 8.48 -47.65
C GLU A 113 10.34 8.66 -49.16
N LYS A 114 11.58 8.96 -49.59
CA LYS A 114 11.92 9.02 -51.01
C LYS A 114 11.92 7.60 -51.56
N GLN A 115 11.08 7.33 -52.56
CA GLN A 115 11.23 6.14 -53.39
C GLN A 115 12.53 6.27 -54.20
N VAL A 116 13.30 5.19 -54.19
CA VAL A 116 14.56 5.03 -54.93
C VAL A 116 14.18 4.57 -56.34
N ASN A 117 14.55 5.35 -57.36
CA ASN A 117 14.66 4.86 -58.75
C ASN A 117 16.06 4.31 -58.95
#